data_AF-A0AAU8FQ15-F1
#
_entry.id   AF-A0AAU8FQ15-F1
#
_cell.length_a   1.000
_cell.length_b   1.000
_cell.length_c   1.000
_cell.angle_alpha   90.00
_cell.angle_beta   90.00
_cell.angle_gamma   90.00
#
_symmetry.space_group_name_H-M   'P 1'
#
loop_
_entity.id
_entity.type
_entity.pdbx_description
1 polymer ?
#
loop_
_entity_poly.entity_id
_entity_poly.type
_entity_poly.pdbx_seq_one_letter_code
_entity_poly.pdbx_strand_id
1 'polypeptide(L)'
;MRKSLLAILLAFVSFTTFAQRGGNATPEQRAENQTKTLTENLKLSDDQQKKVYDLSLARAKKMQELRDAQNMDREQMRVSMETFNTELAKILTVEQQEKYKTMLEDRRNNRGGGDRGPRK
;
A
#
# COMPACT_ATOMS: atom_id res chain seq x y z
N MET A 1 43.96 -1.39 -16.14
CA MET A 1 43.87 -1.53 -14.68
C MET A 1 42.73 -0.66 -14.17
N ARG A 2 41.53 -1.24 -14.01
CA ARG A 2 40.35 -0.53 -13.48
C ARG A 2 40.23 -0.83 -11.99
N LYS A 3 40.36 0.20 -11.17
CA LYS A 3 40.09 0.15 -9.74
C LYS A 3 38.58 0.27 -9.57
N SER A 4 37.93 -0.73 -8.97
CA SER A 4 36.58 -0.58 -8.44
C SER A 4 36.54 -1.11 -7.01
N LEU A 5 36.48 -0.15 -6.10
CA LEU A 5 36.02 -0.28 -4.72
C LEU A 5 34.51 -0.54 -4.72
N LEU A 6 34.04 -1.46 -3.88
CA LEU A 6 32.83 -1.36 -3.04
C LEU A 6 32.53 -2.75 -2.47
N ALA A 7 33.02 -2.99 -1.26
CA ALA A 7 32.63 -4.14 -0.46
C ALA A 7 31.18 -3.98 -0.03
N ILE A 8 30.32 -4.80 -0.62
CA ILE A 8 28.90 -4.95 -0.30
C ILE A 8 28.82 -5.60 1.09
N LEU A 9 28.38 -4.84 2.08
CA LEU A 9 28.11 -5.34 3.42
C LEU A 9 26.69 -5.92 3.43
N LEU A 10 26.60 -7.17 3.00
CA LEU A 10 25.45 -8.07 3.20
C LEU A 10 25.40 -8.46 4.68
N ALA A 11 24.45 -7.92 5.43
CA ALA A 11 24.02 -8.49 6.70
C ALA A 11 22.52 -8.81 6.62
N PHE A 12 22.26 -10.10 6.51
CA PHE A 12 20.98 -10.76 6.63
C PHE A 12 20.25 -10.38 7.93
N VAL A 13 18.96 -10.04 7.83
CA VAL A 13 17.95 -10.72 8.66
C VAL A 13 16.71 -10.97 7.80
N SER A 14 16.60 -12.23 7.37
CA SER A 14 15.40 -12.79 6.75
C SER A 14 14.32 -12.97 7.81
N PHE A 15 13.42 -12.01 7.98
CA PHE A 15 12.09 -12.29 8.50
C PHE A 15 11.15 -12.59 7.33
N THR A 16 11.24 -13.81 6.81
CA THR A 16 10.15 -14.39 6.03
C THR A 16 9.05 -14.83 6.99
N THR A 17 8.18 -13.91 7.39
CA THR A 17 6.96 -14.24 8.12
C THR A 17 5.75 -14.08 7.20
N PHE A 18 5.21 -15.24 6.82
CA PHE A 18 3.87 -15.53 6.28
C PHE A 18 3.44 -14.84 4.98
N ALA A 19 3.75 -15.53 3.87
CA ALA A 19 2.91 -15.53 2.69
C ALA A 19 1.64 -16.39 2.94
N GLN A 20 0.48 -15.87 2.50
CA GLN A 20 -0.85 -16.51 2.39
C GLN A 20 -1.66 -16.87 3.66
N ARG A 21 -2.52 -15.94 4.12
CA ARG A 21 -3.97 -16.21 4.32
C ARG A 21 -4.74 -14.89 4.50
N GLY A 22 -5.47 -14.48 3.47
CA GLY A 22 -6.39 -13.35 3.54
C GLY A 22 -7.60 -13.69 4.40
N GLY A 23 -7.51 -13.42 5.70
CA GLY A 23 -8.62 -13.50 6.65
C GLY A 23 -8.10 -13.16 8.04
N ASN A 24 -8.53 -12.02 8.57
CA ASN A 24 -8.31 -11.55 9.96
C ASN A 24 -7.03 -10.74 10.27
N ALA A 25 -6.43 -10.04 9.30
CA ALA A 25 -5.50 -8.95 9.66
C ALA A 25 -6.28 -7.83 10.38
N THR A 26 -5.80 -7.41 11.55
CA THR A 26 -6.39 -6.29 12.31
C THR A 26 -6.26 -4.97 11.55
N PRO A 27 -7.06 -3.94 11.87
CA PRO A 27 -6.90 -2.61 11.28
C PRO A 27 -5.47 -2.05 11.42
N GLU A 28 -4.83 -2.29 12.57
CA GLU A 28 -3.46 -1.85 12.88
C GLU A 28 -2.45 -2.55 11.99
N GLN A 29 -2.53 -3.88 11.84
CA GLN A 29 -1.65 -4.63 10.95
C GLN A 29 -1.82 -4.22 9.49
N ARG A 30 -3.06 -3.89 9.07
CA ARG A 30 -3.32 -3.37 7.72
C ARG A 30 -2.69 -2.00 7.51
N ALA A 31 -2.81 -1.12 8.50
CA ALA A 31 -2.22 0.22 8.47
C ALA A 31 -0.68 0.15 8.42
N GLU A 32 -0.09 -0.71 9.24
CA GLU A 32 1.35 -0.94 9.27
C GLU A 32 1.86 -1.46 7.93
N ASN A 33 1.23 -2.50 7.38
CA ASN A 33 1.62 -3.05 6.08
C ASN A 33 1.49 -2.03 4.94
N GLN A 34 0.41 -1.23 4.95
CA GLN A 34 0.21 -0.18 3.96
C GLN A 34 1.28 0.90 4.06
N THR A 35 1.63 1.31 5.29
CA THR A 35 2.67 2.30 5.56
C THR A 35 4.04 1.77 5.15
N LYS A 36 4.37 0.53 5.52
CA LYS A 36 5.61 -0.14 5.11
C LYS A 36 5.74 -0.19 3.59
N THR A 37 4.71 -0.65 2.90
CA THR A 37 4.70 -0.70 1.43
C THR A 37 4.93 0.67 0.81
N LEU A 38 4.23 1.71 1.29
CA LEU A 38 4.42 3.07 0.77
C LEU A 38 5.80 3.63 1.12
N THR A 39 6.35 3.31 2.28
CA THR A 39 7.71 3.71 2.70
C THR A 39 8.76 3.09 1.81
N GLU A 40 8.67 1.78 1.54
CA GLU A 40 9.63 1.08 0.67
C GLU A 40 9.64 1.65 -0.75
N ASN A 41 8.45 1.96 -1.29
CA ASN A 41 8.28 2.46 -2.64
C ASN A 41 8.59 3.96 -2.77
N LEU A 42 8.10 4.80 -1.86
CA LEU A 42 8.17 6.26 -1.95
C LEU A 42 9.28 6.88 -1.11
N LYS A 43 10.01 6.07 -0.32
CA LYS A 43 11.07 6.53 0.59
C LYS A 43 10.56 7.63 1.53
N LEU A 44 9.45 7.34 2.21
CA LEU A 44 8.80 8.28 3.12
C LEU A 44 9.72 8.66 4.29
N SER A 45 9.73 9.94 4.65
CA SER A 45 10.37 10.40 5.89
C SER A 45 9.60 9.93 7.13
N ASP A 46 10.22 9.98 8.31
CA ASP A 46 9.59 9.53 9.56
C ASP A 46 8.28 10.28 9.86
N ASP A 47 8.22 11.57 9.55
CA ASP A 47 7.01 12.38 9.72
C ASP A 47 5.91 12.00 8.71
N GLN A 48 6.30 11.67 7.48
CA GLN A 48 5.36 11.16 6.47
C GLN A 48 4.84 9.77 6.86
N GLN A 49 5.70 8.89 7.38
CA GLN A 49 5.32 7.56 7.83
C GLN A 49 4.22 7.61 8.91
N LYS A 50 4.36 8.49 9.92
CA LYS A 50 3.33 8.69 10.96
C LYS A 50 2.00 9.12 10.36
N LYS A 51 2.00 10.15 9.49
CA LYS A 51 0.78 10.64 8.83
C LYS A 51 0.12 9.58 7.93
N VAL A 52 0.93 8.80 7.22
CA VAL A 52 0.45 7.70 6.36
C VAL A 52 -0.13 6.56 7.21
N TYR A 53 0.48 6.24 8.36
CA TYR A 53 -0.05 5.26 9.29
C TYR A 53 -1.42 5.67 9.81
N ASP A 54 -1.56 6.90 10.30
CA ASP A 54 -2.83 7.42 10.83
C ASP A 54 -3.93 7.40 9.76
N LEU A 55 -3.61 7.87 8.55
CA LEU A 55 -4.52 7.83 7.40
C LEU A 55 -4.93 6.39 7.05
N SER A 56 -3.97 5.46 7.05
CA SER A 56 -4.21 4.05 6.73
C SER A 56 -5.02 3.35 7.82
N LEU A 57 -4.80 3.69 9.09
CA LEU A 57 -5.53 3.16 10.23
C LEU A 57 -6.98 3.62 10.23
N ALA A 58 -7.23 4.92 10.03
CA ALA A 58 -8.58 5.46 9.93
C ALA A 58 -9.37 4.76 8.81
N ARG A 59 -8.74 4.57 7.65
CA ARG A 59 -9.33 3.81 6.55
C ARG A 59 -9.57 2.35 6.90
N ALA A 60 -8.60 1.67 7.51
CA ALA A 60 -8.72 0.26 7.86
C ALA A 60 -9.84 0.01 8.87
N LYS A 61 -10.01 0.90 9.87
CA LYS A 61 -11.11 0.85 10.84
C LYS A 61 -12.47 1.03 10.18
N LYS A 62 -12.63 2.07 9.36
CA LYS A 62 -13.85 2.27 8.56
C LYS A 62 -14.18 1.06 7.70
N MET A 63 -13.16 0.45 7.10
CA MET A 63 -13.35 -0.75 6.28
C MET A 63 -13.73 -2.00 7.10
N GLN A 64 -13.27 -2.10 8.34
CA GLN A 64 -13.66 -3.17 9.26
C GLN A 64 -15.12 -2.98 9.68
N GLU A 65 -15.52 -1.76 10.07
CA GLU A 65 -16.90 -1.43 10.43
C GLU A 65 -17.89 -1.76 9.30
N LEU A 66 -17.57 -1.38 8.05
CA LEU A 66 -18.41 -1.70 6.90
C LEU A 66 -18.51 -3.21 6.63
N ARG A 67 -17.45 -3.97 6.92
CA ARG A 67 -17.46 -5.44 6.81
C ARG A 67 -18.34 -6.07 7.87
N ASP A 68 -18.20 -5.62 9.12
CA ASP A 68 -18.94 -6.14 10.27
C ASP A 68 -20.44 -5.84 10.13
N ALA A 69 -20.78 -4.68 9.56
CA ALA A 69 -22.14 -4.31 9.22
C ALA A 69 -22.71 -5.02 7.97
N GLN A 70 -21.92 -5.89 7.31
CA GLN A 70 -22.25 -6.53 6.02
C GLN A 70 -22.67 -5.52 4.93
N ASN A 71 -22.18 -4.29 5.02
CA ASN A 71 -22.54 -3.16 4.16
C ASN A 71 -21.36 -2.76 3.26
N MET A 72 -20.65 -3.74 2.69
CA MET A 72 -19.61 -3.45 1.71
C MET A 72 -20.22 -3.23 0.33
N ASP A 73 -20.57 -1.99 0.03
CA ASP A 73 -20.92 -1.57 -1.32
C ASP A 73 -19.67 -1.20 -2.13
N ARG A 74 -19.67 -1.57 -3.42
CA ARG A 74 -18.59 -1.30 -4.37
C ARG A 74 -18.35 0.21 -4.51
N GLU A 75 -19.39 1.02 -4.45
CA GLU A 75 -19.24 2.47 -4.53
C GLU A 75 -18.57 3.05 -3.29
N GLN A 76 -18.97 2.58 -2.10
CA GLN A 76 -18.29 2.96 -0.85
C GLN A 76 -16.81 2.58 -0.83
N MET A 77 -16.47 1.40 -1.38
CA MET A 77 -15.08 0.99 -1.58
C MET A 77 -14.31 1.94 -2.49
N ARG A 78 -14.93 2.37 -3.60
CA ARG A 78 -14.33 3.30 -4.57
C ARG A 78 -14.07 4.65 -3.92
N VAL A 79 -15.08 5.23 -3.26
CA VAL A 79 -14.97 6.50 -2.56
C VAL A 79 -13.90 6.42 -1.46
N SER A 80 -13.87 5.35 -0.66
CA SER A 80 -12.83 5.14 0.36
C SER A 80 -11.41 5.15 -0.22
N MET A 81 -11.22 4.55 -1.39
CA MET A 81 -9.92 4.55 -2.08
C MET A 81 -9.57 5.94 -2.62
N GLU A 82 -10.53 6.65 -3.22
CA GLU A 82 -10.31 8.00 -3.75
C GLU A 82 -9.98 9.00 -2.66
N THR A 83 -10.73 8.99 -1.55
CA THR A 83 -10.42 9.81 -0.38
C THR A 83 -9.01 9.51 0.13
N PHE A 84 -8.64 8.24 0.24
CA PHE A 84 -7.29 7.86 0.67
C PHE A 84 -6.21 8.41 -0.26
N ASN A 85 -6.37 8.26 -1.57
CA ASN A 85 -5.39 8.75 -2.54
C ASN A 85 -5.25 10.27 -2.48
N THR A 86 -6.36 10.99 -2.34
CA THR A 86 -6.37 12.45 -2.22
C THR A 86 -5.68 12.93 -0.94
N GLU A 87 -5.98 12.32 0.21
CA GLU A 87 -5.34 12.70 1.47
C GLU A 87 -3.87 12.28 1.50
N LEU A 88 -3.52 11.14 0.92
CA LEU A 88 -2.14 10.70 0.80
C LEU A 88 -1.33 11.69 -0.03
N ALA A 89 -1.86 12.18 -1.15
CA ALA A 89 -1.16 13.16 -1.99
C ALA A 89 -0.75 14.41 -1.21
N LYS A 90 -1.57 14.89 -0.26
CA LYS A 90 -1.23 16.04 0.59
C LYS A 90 -0.05 15.80 1.55
N ILE A 91 0.28 14.54 1.83
CA ILE A 91 1.39 14.13 2.70
C ILE A 91 2.70 13.99 1.90
N LEU A 92 2.59 13.63 0.62
CA LEU A 92 3.71 13.34 -0.25
C LEU A 92 4.35 14.61 -0.83
N THR A 93 5.64 14.53 -1.13
CA THR A 93 6.32 15.53 -1.97
C THR A 93 5.89 15.37 -3.43
N VAL A 94 6.17 16.38 -4.27
CA VAL A 94 5.85 16.34 -5.70
C VAL A 94 6.45 15.11 -6.39
N GLU A 95 7.73 14.82 -6.14
CA GLU A 95 8.40 13.65 -6.72
C GLU A 95 7.78 12.32 -6.26
N GLN A 96 7.36 12.23 -4.99
CA GLN A 96 6.69 11.05 -4.46
C GLN A 96 5.28 10.89 -5.04
N GLN A 97 4.57 11.99 -5.30
CA GLN A 97 3.25 11.98 -5.94
C GLN A 97 3.34 11.42 -7.37
N GLU A 98 4.34 11.84 -8.15
CA GLU A 98 4.56 11.33 -9.50
C GLU A 98 4.80 9.81 -9.48
N LYS A 99 5.70 9.34 -8.60
CA LYS A 99 5.96 7.91 -8.44
C LYS A 99 4.71 7.15 -8.01
N TYR A 100 3.94 7.71 -7.07
CA TYR A 100 2.70 7.11 -6.62
C TYR A 100 1.64 7.01 -7.73
N LYS A 101 1.53 8.03 -8.58
CA LYS A 101 0.66 8.01 -9.75
C LYS A 101 1.02 6.88 -10.71
N THR A 102 2.30 6.70 -11.04
CA THR A 102 2.77 5.57 -11.86
C THR A 102 2.39 4.24 -11.23
N MET A 103 2.59 4.07 -9.92
CA MET A 103 2.18 2.85 -9.21
C MET A 103 0.66 2.58 -9.30
N LEU A 104 -0.17 3.63 -9.30
CA LEU A 104 -1.62 3.48 -9.47
C LEU A 104 -1.99 3.07 -10.90
N GLU A 105 -1.32 3.64 -11.91
CA GLU A 105 -1.50 3.30 -13.32
C GLU A 105 -1.09 1.86 -13.60
N ASP A 106 0.07 1.41 -13.10
CA ASP A 106 0.55 0.03 -13.24
C ASP A 106 -0.44 -0.97 -12.63
N ARG A 107 -0.99 -0.65 -11.46
CA ARG A 107 -2.04 -1.48 -10.83
C ARG A 107 -3.32 -1.53 -11.66
N ARG A 108 -3.69 -0.43 -12.31
CA ARG A 108 -4.87 -0.37 -13.19
C ARG A 108 -4.65 -1.22 -14.43
N ASN A 109 -3.48 -1.12 -15.05
CA ASN A 109 -3.11 -1.89 -16.24
C ASN A 109 -3.05 -3.40 -15.93
N ASN A 110 -2.43 -3.78 -14.81
CA ASN A 110 -2.36 -5.19 -14.39
C ASN A 110 -3.71 -5.76 -13.95
N ARG A 111 -4.68 -4.93 -13.54
CA ARG A 111 -6.06 -5.38 -13.29
C ARG A 111 -6.89 -5.52 -14.56
N GLY A 112 -6.48 -4.90 -15.66
CA GLY A 112 -7.16 -4.95 -16.97
C GLY A 112 -6.73 -6.11 -17.88
N GLY A 113 -5.57 -6.73 -17.62
CA GLY A 113 -5.03 -7.84 -18.43
C GLY A 113 -5.39 -9.26 -17.92
N GLY A 114 -6.18 -9.37 -16.86
CA GLY A 114 -6.66 -10.65 -16.35
C GLY A 114 -7.88 -11.10 -17.14
N ASP A 115 -7.63 -11.87 -18.19
CA ASP A 115 -8.55 -12.75 -18.90
C ASP A 115 -9.64 -13.28 -17.94
N ARG A 116 -10.81 -12.63 -17.95
CA ARG A 116 -12.03 -13.21 -17.41
C ARG A 116 -12.51 -14.22 -18.43
N GLY A 117 -11.77 -15.33 -18.55
CA GLY A 117 -12.21 -16.49 -19.30
C GLY A 117 -13.63 -16.85 -18.87
N PRO A 118 -14.53 -17.20 -19.81
CA PRO A 118 -15.93 -17.42 -19.49
C PRO A 118 -16.02 -18.55 -18.46
N ARG A 119 -16.64 -18.25 -17.31
CA ARG A 119 -17.11 -19.30 -16.41
C ARG A 119 -18.23 -20.04 -17.17
N LYS A 120 -17.90 -21.22 -17.70
CA LYS A 120 -18.90 -22.23 -18.08
C LYS A 120 -19.48 -22.86 -16.83
#